data_AF-A0A352FMD9-F1
#
_entry.id   AF-A0A352FMD9-F1
#
_cell.length_a   1.000
_cell.length_b   1.000
_cell.length_c   1.000
_cell.angle_alpha   90.00
_cell.angle_beta   90.00
_cell.angle_gamma   90.00
#
_symmetry.space_group_name_H-M   'P 1'
#
loop_
_entity.id
_entity.type
_entity.pdbx_description
1 polymer ?
#
loop_
_entity_poly.entity_id
_entity_poly.type
_entity_poly.pdbx_seq_one_letter_code
_entity_poly.pdbx_strand_id
1 'polypeptide(L)'
;IAPWREWEFGGRTDLIAYAEAHGIPITATIDKPYSTDRNLMHVSYEGGILEDPWAEPPESIFQMTRSPESAKAEADYVEIGFEKGEPVSIDGENLGPVTLLSKLNDLGGAHGIGRVDLVENRFVG
;
A
#
# COMPACT_ATOMS: atom_id res chain seq x y z
N ILE A 1 -25.32 -9.18 -7.65
CA ILE A 1 -25.33 -9.62 -6.24
C ILE A 1 -24.10 -8.99 -5.58
N ALA A 2 -24.29 -8.22 -4.52
CA ALA A 2 -23.20 -7.62 -3.75
C ALA A 2 -23.29 -8.18 -2.32
N PRO A 3 -22.64 -9.33 -2.02
CA PRO A 3 -22.91 -10.11 -0.80
C PRO A 3 -22.81 -9.30 0.49
N TRP A 4 -21.83 -8.40 0.59
CA TRP A 4 -21.64 -7.46 1.71
C TRP A 4 -22.86 -6.61 2.08
N ARG A 5 -23.86 -6.48 1.19
CA ARG A 5 -25.11 -5.74 1.42
C ARG A 5 -26.32 -6.64 1.71
N GLU A 6 -26.17 -7.94 1.57
CA GLU A 6 -27.28 -8.90 1.51
C GLU A 6 -27.15 -10.02 2.55
N TRP A 7 -25.92 -10.40 2.91
CA TRP A 7 -25.66 -11.53 3.82
C TRP A 7 -25.73 -11.14 5.30
N GLU A 8 -25.53 -12.13 6.17
CA GLU A 8 -25.64 -11.99 7.63
C GLU A 8 -24.31 -11.75 8.37
N PHE A 9 -23.17 -11.81 7.69
CA PHE A 9 -21.87 -11.63 8.33
C PHE A 9 -21.66 -10.17 8.75
N GLY A 10 -21.37 -9.96 10.05
CA GLY A 10 -21.20 -8.65 10.67
C GLY A 10 -19.77 -8.10 10.57
N GLY A 11 -18.80 -8.90 10.14
CA GLY A 11 -17.43 -8.41 9.92
C GLY A 11 -16.37 -9.50 9.81
N ARG A 12 -15.12 -9.10 10.02
CA ARG A 12 -13.94 -9.95 9.80
C ARG A 12 -13.96 -11.24 10.62
N THR A 13 -14.39 -11.20 11.88
CA THR A 13 -14.45 -12.38 12.75
C THR A 13 -15.36 -13.46 12.18
N ASP A 14 -16.55 -13.07 11.71
CA ASP A 14 -17.53 -14.01 11.12
C ASP A 14 -16.99 -14.64 9.83
N LEU A 15 -16.27 -13.85 9.02
CA LEU A 15 -15.68 -14.33 7.77
C LEU A 15 -14.50 -15.28 7.99
N ILE A 16 -13.70 -15.06 9.03
CA ILE A 16 -12.63 -16.00 9.43
C ILE A 16 -13.25 -17.33 9.87
N ALA A 17 -14.27 -17.29 10.73
CA ALA A 17 -14.97 -18.49 11.19
C ALA A 17 -15.64 -19.24 10.02
N TYR A 18 -16.25 -18.50 9.09
CA TYR A 18 -16.81 -19.08 7.87
C TYR A 18 -15.74 -19.75 7.01
N ALA A 19 -14.59 -19.10 6.80
CA ALA A 19 -13.49 -19.66 6.04
C ALA A 19 -12.95 -20.96 6.68
N GLU A 20 -12.76 -20.98 7.99
CA GLU A 20 -12.33 -22.18 8.73
C GLU A 20 -13.33 -23.32 8.62
N ALA A 21 -14.63 -23.04 8.85
CA ALA A 21 -15.70 -24.04 8.76
C ALA A 21 -15.81 -24.67 7.36
N HIS A 22 -15.39 -23.96 6.31
CA HIS A 22 -15.45 -24.41 4.92
C HIS A 22 -14.08 -24.82 4.35
N GLY A 23 -13.01 -24.82 5.17
CA GLY A 23 -11.67 -25.19 4.73
C GLY A 23 -11.07 -24.25 3.67
N ILE A 24 -11.47 -22.97 3.67
CA ILE A 24 -10.98 -21.95 2.74
C ILE A 24 -9.67 -21.37 3.31
N PRO A 25 -8.53 -21.54 2.63
CA PRO A 25 -7.25 -21.01 3.11
C PRO A 25 -7.25 -19.48 3.01
N ILE A 26 -7.00 -18.80 4.13
CA ILE A 26 -6.86 -17.34 4.21
C ILE A 26 -5.58 -16.95 4.95
N THR A 27 -5.03 -15.78 4.62
CA THR A 27 -3.84 -15.20 5.28
C THR A 27 -4.19 -14.20 6.38
N ALA A 28 -5.47 -13.82 6.47
CA ALA A 28 -5.97 -12.85 7.44
C ALA A 28 -5.95 -13.45 8.85
N THR A 29 -5.21 -12.83 9.76
CA THR A 29 -5.22 -13.15 11.19
C THR A 29 -5.83 -12.01 11.99
N ILE A 30 -6.15 -12.26 13.26
CA ILE A 30 -6.56 -11.23 14.22
C ILE A 30 -5.42 -10.21 14.43
N ASP A 31 -4.17 -10.66 14.42
CA ASP A 31 -2.98 -9.85 14.71
C ASP A 31 -2.57 -8.87 13.59
N LYS A 32 -3.17 -8.97 12.40
CA LYS A 32 -2.94 -8.05 11.27
C LYS A 32 -4.26 -7.36 10.89
N PRO A 33 -4.75 -6.42 11.72
CA PRO A 33 -6.11 -5.90 11.60
C PRO A 33 -6.31 -4.93 10.44
N TYR A 34 -5.24 -4.48 9.78
CA TYR A 34 -5.34 -3.48 8.72
C TYR A 34 -6.06 -4.03 7.49
N SER A 35 -6.92 -3.19 6.92
CA SER A 35 -7.34 -3.33 5.53
C SER A 35 -6.20 -2.81 4.66
N THR A 36 -5.79 -3.58 3.65
CA THR A 36 -4.66 -3.23 2.79
C THR A 36 -5.01 -3.50 1.35
N ASP A 37 -4.90 -2.47 0.52
CA ASP A 37 -4.97 -2.61 -0.94
C ASP A 37 -3.62 -2.25 -1.54
N ARG A 38 -3.08 -3.13 -2.39
CA ARG A 38 -1.77 -2.96 -3.03
C ARG A 38 -1.89 -3.19 -4.52
N ASN A 39 -1.39 -2.22 -5.28
CA ASN A 39 -1.16 -2.34 -6.71
C ASN A 39 0.22 -1.76 -7.05
N LEU A 40 0.49 -1.59 -8.36
CA LEU A 40 1.78 -1.08 -8.81
C LEU A 40 2.03 0.39 -8.42
N MET A 41 0.97 1.19 -8.27
CA MET A 41 1.07 2.63 -8.00
C MET A 41 1.26 2.93 -6.51
N HIS A 42 0.58 2.18 -5.63
CA HIS A 42 0.59 2.46 -4.20
C HIS A 42 0.15 1.26 -3.36
N VAL A 43 0.31 1.41 -2.04
CA VAL A 43 -0.37 0.61 -1.03
C VAL A 43 -1.12 1.55 -0.09
N SER A 44 -2.39 1.26 0.17
CA SER A 44 -3.18 1.93 1.21
C SER A 44 -3.32 1.04 2.44
N TYR A 45 -3.43 1.67 3.60
CA TYR A 45 -3.66 1.01 4.89
C TYR A 45 -4.73 1.79 5.66
N GLU A 46 -5.70 1.10 6.23
CA GLU A 46 -6.75 1.69 7.05
C GLU A 46 -7.24 0.71 8.13
N GLY A 47 -8.05 1.20 9.06
CA GLY A 47 -8.58 0.40 10.15
C GLY A 47 -7.60 0.18 11.32
N GLY A 48 -8.10 -0.44 12.38
CA GLY A 48 -7.31 -0.73 13.58
C GLY A 48 -6.86 0.56 14.30
N ILE A 49 -5.59 0.61 14.70
CA ILE A 49 -5.02 1.78 15.40
C ILE A 49 -5.00 3.05 14.54
N LEU A 50 -5.03 2.92 13.20
CA LEU A 50 -5.02 4.05 12.26
C LEU A 50 -6.32 4.86 12.27
N GLU A 51 -7.39 4.34 12.89
CA GLU A 51 -8.65 5.07 13.08
C GLU A 51 -8.57 6.12 14.20
N ASP A 52 -7.49 6.13 14.99
CA ASP A 52 -7.19 7.21 15.95
C ASP A 52 -6.13 8.13 15.34
N PRO A 53 -6.49 9.33 14.84
CA PRO A 53 -5.53 10.27 14.26
C PRO A 53 -4.49 10.82 15.25
N TRP A 54 -4.62 10.50 16.54
CA TRP A 54 -3.64 10.83 17.57
C TRP A 54 -2.57 9.74 17.74
N ALA A 55 -2.77 8.57 17.14
CA ALA A 55 -1.82 7.47 17.15
C ALA A 55 -0.94 7.50 15.89
N GLU A 56 0.37 7.34 16.07
CA GLU A 56 1.33 7.25 14.97
C GLU A 56 1.20 5.91 14.23
N PRO A 57 1.27 5.88 12.88
CA PRO A 57 1.29 4.63 12.13
C PRO A 57 2.51 3.77 12.51
N PRO A 58 2.31 2.50 12.92
CA PRO A 58 3.43 1.66 13.33
C PRO A 58 4.29 1.26 12.14
N GLU A 59 5.62 1.35 12.26
CA GLU A 59 6.58 1.12 11.17
C GLU A 59 6.36 -0.20 10.40
N SER A 60 5.90 -1.25 11.09
CA SER A 60 5.64 -2.56 10.51
C SER A 60 4.58 -2.59 9.40
N ILE A 61 3.76 -1.53 9.24
CA ILE A 61 2.74 -1.49 8.19
C ILE A 61 3.34 -1.18 6.82
N PHE A 62 4.46 -0.45 6.75
CA PHE A 62 5.00 0.02 5.48
C PHE A 62 5.70 -1.10 4.72
N GLN A 63 5.12 -1.50 3.58
CA GLN A 63 5.63 -2.61 2.76
C GLN A 63 6.54 -2.20 1.59
N MET A 64 6.47 -0.95 1.15
CA MET A 64 7.15 -0.49 -0.08
C MET A 64 8.28 0.49 0.18
N THR A 65 8.33 1.11 1.36
CA THR A 65 9.27 2.19 1.65
C THR A 65 9.97 1.96 2.99
N ARG A 66 11.24 2.34 3.08
CA ARG A 66 11.96 2.46 4.35
C ARG A 66 11.52 3.70 5.10
N SER A 67 11.69 3.73 6.42
CA SER A 67 11.53 4.97 7.18
C SER A 67 12.66 5.93 6.81
N PRO A 68 12.48 7.25 6.93
CA PRO A 68 13.57 8.21 6.74
C PRO A 68 14.82 7.91 7.58
N GLU A 69 14.66 7.37 8.78
CA GLU A 69 15.76 6.97 9.69
C GLU A 69 16.52 5.72 9.23
N SER A 70 15.89 4.87 8.42
CA SER A 70 16.46 3.63 7.91
C SER A 70 16.73 3.66 6.40
N ALA A 71 16.48 4.80 5.76
CA ALA A 71 16.69 5.05 4.34
C ALA A 71 18.19 5.08 3.98
N LYS A 72 18.50 4.89 2.70
CA LYS A 72 19.86 5.00 2.18
C LYS A 72 20.40 6.41 2.44
N ALA A 73 21.57 6.51 3.06
CA ALA A 73 22.16 7.80 3.45
C ALA A 73 22.82 8.55 2.27
N GLU A 74 23.34 7.82 1.28
CA GLU A 74 23.98 8.40 0.10
C GLU A 74 22.92 8.75 -0.95
N ALA A 75 22.92 10.00 -1.43
CA ALA A 75 21.99 10.45 -2.45
C ALA A 75 22.22 9.73 -3.79
N ASP A 76 21.13 9.36 -4.46
CA ASP A 76 21.15 8.92 -5.85
C ASP A 76 20.60 10.03 -6.75
N TYR A 77 21.24 10.23 -7.90
CA TYR A 77 20.74 11.09 -8.95
C TYR A 77 20.04 10.22 -9.99
N VAL A 78 18.81 10.61 -10.35
CA VAL A 78 17.98 9.89 -11.31
C VAL A 78 17.51 10.88 -12.36
N GLU A 79 17.76 10.59 -13.63
CA GLU A 79 17.21 11.35 -14.76
C GLU A 79 16.01 10.59 -15.33
N ILE A 80 14.83 11.24 -15.38
CA ILE A 80 13.63 10.66 -15.96
C ILE A 80 13.35 11.34 -17.29
N GLY A 81 13.41 10.57 -18.38
CA GLY A 81 13.06 11.05 -19.71
C GLY A 81 11.56 11.03 -19.93
N PHE A 82 11.03 12.10 -20.54
CA PHE A 82 9.62 12.22 -20.87
C PHE A 82 9.42 12.44 -22.37
N GLU A 83 8.41 11.79 -22.93
CA GLU A 83 7.92 12.05 -24.28
C GLU A 83 6.42 12.30 -24.22
N LYS A 84 5.98 13.47 -24.72
CA LYS A 84 4.55 13.85 -24.79
C LYS A 84 3.81 13.76 -23.43
N GLY A 85 4.53 13.97 -22.33
CA GLY A 85 3.97 13.94 -20.97
C GLY A 85 4.04 12.59 -20.28
N GLU A 86 4.50 11.53 -20.97
CA GLU A 86 4.66 10.20 -20.39
C GLU A 86 6.14 9.91 -20.09
N PRO A 87 6.48 9.31 -18.94
CA PRO A 87 7.85 8.88 -18.66
C PRO A 87 8.20 7.67 -19.53
N VAL A 88 9.36 7.70 -20.19
CA VAL A 88 9.79 6.66 -21.13
C VAL A 88 11.15 6.05 -20.79
N SER A 89 11.95 6.73 -19.96
CA SER A 89 13.31 6.28 -19.64
C SER A 89 13.78 6.69 -18.25
N ILE A 90 14.76 5.96 -17.73
CA ILE A 90 15.49 6.26 -16.50
C ILE A 90 16.99 6.21 -16.82
N ASP A 91 17.72 7.28 -16.54
CA ASP A 91 19.17 7.41 -16.79
C ASP A 91 19.56 7.09 -18.24
N GLY A 92 18.73 7.55 -19.19
CA GLY A 92 18.88 7.32 -20.62
C GLY A 92 18.48 5.92 -21.12
N GLU A 93 18.11 5.01 -20.22
CA GLU A 93 17.62 3.66 -20.57
C GLU A 93 16.11 3.68 -20.81
N ASN A 94 15.68 3.35 -22.04
CA ASN A 94 14.25 3.24 -22.37
C ASN A 94 13.61 2.02 -21.69
N LEU A 95 12.50 2.24 -21.00
CA LEU A 95 11.81 1.22 -20.21
C LEU A 95 10.31 1.20 -20.54
N GLY A 96 9.71 0.01 -20.45
CA GLY A 96 8.25 -0.10 -20.48
C GLY A 96 7.64 0.46 -19.19
N PRO A 97 6.36 0.91 -19.20
CA PRO A 97 5.74 1.61 -18.07
C PRO A 97 5.80 0.84 -16.74
N VAL A 98 5.57 -0.47 -16.77
CA VAL A 98 5.61 -1.32 -15.56
C VAL A 98 7.01 -1.38 -14.98
N THR A 99 8.02 -1.61 -15.83
CA THR A 99 9.42 -1.67 -15.41
C THR A 99 9.90 -0.33 -14.89
N LEU A 100 9.53 0.76 -15.57
CA LEU A 100 9.85 2.13 -15.18
C LEU A 100 9.30 2.42 -13.78
N LEU A 101 8.00 2.19 -13.57
CA LEU A 101 7.36 2.45 -12.28
C LEU A 101 7.88 1.53 -11.17
N SER A 102 8.17 0.26 -11.47
CA SER A 102 8.79 -0.65 -10.50
C SER A 102 10.18 -0.18 -10.08
N LYS A 103 11.01 0.25 -11.04
CA LYS A 103 12.36 0.79 -10.76
C LYS A 103 12.29 2.07 -9.92
N LEU A 104 11.35 2.98 -10.21
CA LEU A 104 11.13 4.18 -9.40
C LEU A 104 10.59 3.85 -8.01
N ASN A 105 9.71 2.86 -7.86
CA ASN A 105 9.23 2.40 -6.56
C ASN A 105 10.38 1.85 -5.71
N ASP A 106 11.27 1.04 -6.28
CA ASP A 106 12.42 0.49 -5.56
C ASP A 106 13.40 1.59 -5.13
N LEU A 107 13.71 2.53 -6.04
CA LEU A 107 14.58 3.68 -5.76
C LEU A 107 13.96 4.58 -4.69
N GLY A 108 12.73 5.05 -4.90
CA GLY A 108 12.04 5.91 -3.94
C GLY A 108 11.84 5.25 -2.59
N GLY A 109 11.48 3.96 -2.59
CA GLY A 109 11.31 3.17 -1.38
C GLY A 109 12.60 3.01 -0.56
N ALA A 110 13.75 2.82 -1.22
CA ALA A 110 15.05 2.77 -0.55
C ALA A 110 15.43 4.10 0.12
N HIS A 111 14.91 5.22 -0.40
CA HIS A 111 15.15 6.59 0.10
C HIS A 111 14.01 7.13 0.98
N GLY A 112 13.03 6.30 1.34
CA GLY A 112 11.91 6.69 2.20
C GLY A 112 10.92 7.68 1.58
N ILE A 113 10.88 7.77 0.25
CA ILE A 113 10.03 8.71 -0.49
C ILE A 113 8.59 8.15 -0.59
N GLY A 114 7.60 9.02 -0.47
CA GLY A 114 6.21 8.72 -0.84
C GLY A 114 5.31 8.18 0.28
N ARG A 115 5.74 8.24 1.55
CA ARG A 115 4.83 8.01 2.68
C ARG A 115 3.92 9.22 2.88
N VAL A 116 2.62 8.99 2.99
CA VAL A 116 1.62 10.01 3.28
C VAL A 116 0.70 9.48 4.39
N ASP A 117 0.50 10.30 5.41
CA ASP A 117 -0.45 10.08 6.49
C ASP A 117 -1.48 11.21 6.46
N LEU A 118 -2.76 10.85 6.36
CA LEU A 118 -3.83 11.81 6.10
C LEU A 118 -5.18 11.35 6.67
N VAL A 119 -6.03 12.35 6.92
CA VAL A 119 -7.48 12.15 7.13
C VAL A 119 -8.19 12.62 5.85
N GLU A 120 -8.97 11.74 5.24
CA GLU A 120 -9.76 12.04 4.04
C GLU A 120 -11.27 12.00 4.30
N ASN A 121 -12.02 12.77 3.51
CA ASN A 121 -13.47 12.68 3.50
C ASN A 121 -13.90 11.59 2.53
N ARG A 122 -14.62 10.58 3.03
CA ARG A 122 -15.17 9.54 2.17
C ARG A 122 -16.40 10.05 1.42
N PHE A 123 -16.64 9.47 0.24
CA PHE A 123 -17.82 9.78 -0.57
C PHE A 123 -19.14 9.48 0.17
N VAL A 124 -19.12 8.51 1.10
CA VAL A 124 -20.32 8.03 1.81
C VAL A 124 -20.69 8.87 3.04
N GLY A 125 -19.99 9.97 3.30
CA GLY A 125 -20.12 10.79 4.51
C GLY A 125 -19.27 10.27 5.66
#